data_AF-A0A7G1KJ30-F1
#
_entry.id   AF-A0A7G1KJ30-F1
#
_cell.length_a   1.000
_cell.length_b   1.000
_cell.length_c   1.000
_cell.angle_alpha   90.00
_cell.angle_beta   90.00
_cell.angle_gamma   90.00
#
_symmetry.space_group_name_H-M   'P 1'
#
loop_
_entity.id
_entity.type
_entity.pdbx_description
1 polymer ?
#
loop_
_entity_poly.entity_id
_entity_poly.type
_entity_poly.pdbx_seq_one_letter_code
_entity_poly.pdbx_strand_id
1 'polypeptide(L)'
;MFTRAQEALGSNYPLHALRHTAAYRMADDPDMDITDVQWILDHADLTTTQLYTTPTHGEVITAALAHHARQNERAAAPPEPPASGYDPRSLDVIFGRTQ
;
A
#
# COMPACT_ATOMS: atom_id res chain seq x y z
N MET A 1 -20.53 -17.71 23.55
CA MET A 1 -20.95 -17.36 22.18
C MET A 1 -19.93 -17.82 21.14
N PHE A 2 -18.65 -17.45 21.25
CA PHE A 2 -17.62 -17.83 20.27
C PHE A 2 -17.52 -19.36 20.06
N THR A 3 -17.42 -20.17 21.12
CA THR A 3 -17.42 -21.65 21.01
C THR A 3 -18.60 -22.21 20.21
N ARG A 4 -19.82 -21.71 20.46
CA ARG A 4 -21.03 -22.14 19.73
C ARG A 4 -20.96 -21.77 18.24
N ALA A 5 -20.40 -20.61 17.91
CA ALA A 5 -20.18 -20.21 16.53
C ALA A 5 -19.14 -21.10 15.84
N GLN A 6 -18.08 -21.49 16.55
CA GLN A 6 -17.07 -22.41 16.03
C GLN A 6 -17.62 -23.81 15.79
N GLU A 7 -18.43 -24.34 16.72
CA GLU A 7 -19.14 -25.62 16.56
C GLU A 7 -20.05 -25.60 15.33
N ALA A 8 -20.82 -24.53 15.14
CA ALA A 8 -21.70 -24.39 13.98
C ALA A 8 -20.93 -24.31 12.64
N LEU A 9 -19.70 -23.78 12.66
CA LEU A 9 -18.82 -23.65 11.50
C LEU A 9 -17.88 -24.84 11.30
N GLY A 10 -17.85 -25.81 12.23
CA GLY A 10 -16.89 -26.92 12.22
C GLY A 10 -15.44 -26.47 12.37
N SER A 11 -15.19 -25.34 13.04
CA SER A 11 -13.85 -24.75 13.19
C SER A 11 -13.33 -24.88 14.63
N ASN A 12 -12.03 -24.63 14.82
CA ASN A 12 -11.37 -24.69 16.14
C ASN A 12 -10.25 -23.65 16.26
N TYR A 13 -10.57 -22.39 15.99
CA TYR A 13 -9.63 -21.29 16.15
C TYR A 13 -9.53 -20.85 17.62
N PRO A 14 -8.32 -20.51 18.10
CA PRO A 14 -8.18 -19.91 19.41
C PRO A 14 -8.76 -18.48 19.41
N LEU A 15 -9.21 -17.99 20.57
CA LEU A 15 -9.71 -16.61 20.70
C LEU A 15 -8.67 -15.59 20.22
N HIS A 16 -7.38 -15.87 20.44
CA HIS A 16 -6.28 -15.04 19.98
C HIS A 16 -6.24 -14.85 18.45
N ALA A 17 -6.77 -15.79 17.68
CA ALA A 17 -6.89 -15.64 16.22
C ALA A 17 -7.78 -14.44 15.84
N LEU A 18 -8.81 -14.14 16.63
CA LEU A 18 -9.64 -12.95 16.40
C LEU A 18 -8.85 -11.66 16.56
N ARG A 19 -7.94 -11.61 17.55
CA ARG A 19 -7.05 -10.46 17.75
C ARG A 19 -6.12 -10.28 16.56
N HIS A 20 -5.52 -11.36 16.05
CA HIS A 20 -4.69 -11.28 14.85
C HIS A 20 -5.49 -10.82 13.62
N THR A 21 -6.69 -11.36 13.40
CA THR A 21 -7.54 -10.94 12.28
C THR A 21 -7.92 -9.46 12.39
N ALA A 22 -8.26 -8.97 13.58
CA ALA A 22 -8.53 -7.56 13.80
C ALA A 22 -7.29 -6.69 13.54
N ALA A 23 -6.13 -7.11 14.04
CA ALA A 23 -4.87 -6.41 13.85
C ALA A 23 -4.46 -6.27 12.38
N TYR A 24 -4.56 -7.36 11.60
CA TYR A 24 -4.31 -7.31 10.16
C TYR A 24 -5.26 -6.35 9.44
N ARG A 25 -6.55 -6.38 9.76
CA ARG A 25 -7.54 -5.49 9.13
C ARG A 25 -7.33 -4.02 9.47
N MET A 26 -6.97 -3.73 10.72
CA MET A 26 -6.67 -2.36 11.14
C MET A 26 -5.37 -1.85 10.51
N ALA A 27 -4.34 -2.71 10.41
CA ALA A 27 -3.07 -2.33 9.79
C ALA A 27 -3.13 -2.17 8.27
N ASP A 28 -4.12 -2.79 7.61
CA ASP A 28 -4.37 -2.66 6.17
C ASP A 28 -5.31 -1.48 5.82
N ASP A 29 -5.96 -0.87 6.82
CA ASP A 29 -6.84 0.27 6.61
C ASP A 29 -6.03 1.54 6.29
N PRO A 30 -6.17 2.15 5.09
CA PRO A 30 -5.40 3.33 4.70
C PRO A 30 -5.76 4.58 5.53
N ASP A 31 -6.92 4.60 6.19
CA ASP A 31 -7.38 5.71 7.02
C ASP A 31 -7.01 5.53 8.51
N MET A 32 -6.23 4.49 8.84
CA MET A 32 -5.81 4.18 10.21
C MET A 32 -4.28 4.17 10.37
N ASP A 33 -3.76 4.94 11.33
CA ASP A 33 -2.31 4.97 11.59
C ASP A 33 -1.87 3.71 12.36
N ILE A 34 -0.72 3.15 12.00
CA ILE A 34 -0.13 1.99 12.69
C ILE A 34 0.13 2.25 14.19
N THR A 35 0.32 3.50 14.59
CA THR A 35 0.46 3.91 15.99
C THR A 35 -0.86 3.85 16.76
N ASP A 36 -2.01 4.10 16.10
CA ASP A 36 -3.33 3.87 16.70
C ASP A 36 -3.59 2.37 16.88
N VAL A 37 -3.18 1.55 15.91
CA VAL A 37 -3.23 0.10 16.02
C VAL A 37 -2.37 -0.39 17.18
N GLN A 38 -1.17 0.15 17.36
CA GLN A 38 -0.30 -0.15 18.50
C GLN A 38 -1.00 0.17 19.82
N TRP A 39 -1.65 1.33 19.92
CA TRP A 39 -2.35 1.76 21.13
C TRP A 39 -3.55 0.86 21.44
N ILE A 40 -4.39 0.54 20.45
CA ILE A 40 -5.55 -0.35 20.61
C ILE A 40 -5.13 -1.75 21.04
N LEU A 41 -4.02 -2.24 20.50
CA LEU A 41 -3.49 -3.54 20.85
C LEU A 41 -2.75 -3.51 22.19
N ASP A 42 -2.43 -2.34 22.75
CA ASP A 42 -1.62 -2.19 23.96
C ASP A 42 -0.24 -2.86 23.80
N HIS A 43 0.42 -2.59 22.68
CA HIS A 43 1.77 -3.06 22.42
C HIS A 43 2.80 -2.04 22.91
N ALA A 44 3.73 -2.49 23.77
CA ALA A 44 4.82 -1.66 24.26
C ALA A 44 5.73 -1.14 23.12
N ASP A 45 6.03 -1.99 22.16
CA ASP A 45 6.92 -1.67 21.05
C ASP A 45 6.20 -1.71 19.70
N LEU A 46 6.44 -0.69 18.88
CA LEU A 46 5.88 -0.62 17.53
C LEU A 46 6.33 -1.80 16.66
N THR A 47 7.54 -2.33 16.88
CA THR A 47 8.05 -3.52 16.18
C THR A 47 7.19 -4.75 16.41
N THR A 48 6.48 -4.84 17.55
CA THR A 48 5.51 -5.92 17.80
C THR A 48 4.26 -5.75 16.93
N THR A 49 3.80 -4.51 16.74
CA THR A 49 2.64 -4.20 15.87
C THR A 49 2.98 -4.36 14.39
N GLN A 50 4.23 -4.08 13.99
CA GLN A 50 4.71 -4.23 12.61
C GLN A 50 4.62 -5.67 12.08
N LEU A 51 4.45 -6.68 12.94
CA LEU A 51 4.14 -8.04 12.50
C LEU A 51 2.89 -8.14 11.62
N TYR A 52 1.97 -7.17 11.75
CA TYR A 52 0.72 -7.12 10.98
C TYR A 52 0.79 -6.33 9.68
N THR A 53 1.92 -5.68 9.38
CA THR A 53 2.07 -4.87 8.16
C THR A 53 2.66 -5.65 6.99
N THR A 54 2.91 -6.95 7.16
CA THR A 54 3.46 -7.78 6.08
C THR A 54 2.34 -8.19 5.13
N PRO A 55 2.35 -7.73 3.87
CA PRO A 55 1.34 -8.11 2.90
C PRO A 55 1.47 -9.57 2.48
N THR A 56 0.37 -10.15 2.06
CA THR A 56 0.34 -11.45 1.39
C THR A 56 0.98 -11.39 0.01
N HIS A 57 1.36 -12.55 -0.52
CA HIS A 57 1.95 -12.63 -1.85
C HIS A 57 1.05 -12.06 -2.97
N GLY A 58 -0.27 -12.28 -2.87
CA GLY A 58 -1.24 -11.76 -3.84
C GLY A 58 -1.37 -10.24 -3.80
N GLU A 59 -1.34 -9.65 -2.60
CA GLU A 59 -1.34 -8.19 -2.42
C GLU A 59 -0.07 -7.56 -2.99
N VAL A 60 1.10 -8.17 -2.76
CA VAL A 60 2.37 -7.70 -3.35
C VAL A 60 2.31 -7.71 -4.88
N ILE A 61 1.83 -8.80 -5.48
CA ILE A 61 1.68 -8.89 -6.95
C ILE A 61 0.75 -7.79 -7.46
N THR A 62 -0.41 -7.64 -6.84
CA THR A 62 -1.41 -6.65 -7.23
C THR A 62 -0.86 -5.22 -7.12
N ALA A 63 -0.18 -4.91 -6.01
CA ALA A 63 0.43 -3.60 -5.78
C ALA A 63 1.57 -3.31 -6.76
N ALA A 64 2.40 -4.30 -7.07
CA ALA A 64 3.49 -4.16 -8.04
C ALA A 64 2.96 -3.90 -9.46
N LEU A 65 1.95 -4.64 -9.91
CA LEU A 65 1.30 -4.42 -11.20
C LEU A 65 0.67 -3.03 -11.28
N ALA A 66 -0.06 -2.62 -10.24
CA ALA A 66 -0.66 -1.30 -10.16
C ALA A 66 0.40 -0.18 -10.17
N HIS A 67 1.55 -0.39 -9.49
CA HIS A 67 2.67 0.54 -9.53
C HIS A 67 3.20 0.71 -10.96
N HIS A 68 3.49 -0.40 -11.65
CA HIS A 68 4.00 -0.34 -13.02
C HIS A 68 3.02 0.29 -14.00
N ALA A 69 1.70 0.03 -13.85
CA ALA A 69 0.68 0.70 -14.66
C ALA A 69 0.75 2.23 -14.50
N ARG A 70 0.80 2.74 -13.25
CA ARG A 70 0.95 4.18 -12.98
C ARG A 70 2.24 4.76 -13.56
N GLN A 71 3.35 4.01 -13.53
CA GLN A 71 4.61 4.47 -14.14
C GLN A 71 4.50 4.57 -15.66
N ASN A 72 3.87 3.58 -16.30
CA ASN A 72 3.66 3.60 -17.74
C ASN A 72 2.75 4.75 -18.18
N GLU A 73 1.70 5.03 -17.43
CA GLU A 73 0.83 6.20 -17.66
C GLU A 73 1.60 7.52 -17.56
N ARG A 74 2.45 7.66 -16.52
CA ARG A 74 3.32 8.84 -16.36
C ARG A 74 4.35 8.97 -17.48
N ALA A 75 4.92 7.87 -17.94
CA ALA A 75 5.88 7.86 -19.05
C ALA A 75 5.22 8.17 -20.40
N ALA A 76 3.95 7.78 -20.57
CA ALA A 76 3.16 8.10 -21.76
C ALA A 76 2.60 9.53 -21.74
N ALA A 77 2.58 10.20 -20.58
CA ALA A 77 2.16 11.59 -20.49
C ALA A 77 3.08 12.49 -21.34
N PRO A 78 2.53 13.46 -22.08
CA PRO A 78 3.35 14.42 -22.82
C PRO A 78 4.33 15.11 -21.87
N PRO A 79 5.59 15.35 -22.29
CA PRO A 79 6.52 16.10 -21.48
C PRO A 79 5.93 17.47 -21.14
N GLU A 80 6.17 17.94 -19.92
CA GLU A 80 5.77 19.29 -19.53
C GLU A 80 6.34 20.31 -20.53
N PRO A 81 5.54 21.31 -20.93
CA PRO A 81 6.05 22.35 -21.79
C PRO A 81 7.23 23.04 -21.10
N PRO A 82 8.26 23.47 -21.85
CA PRO A 82 9.39 24.16 -21.27
C PRO A 82 8.94 25.41 -20.51
N ALA A 83 9.66 25.73 -19.42
CA ALA A 83 9.37 26.89 -18.59
C ALA A 83 9.28 28.19 -19.42
N SER A 84 8.40 29.10 -19.01
CA SER A 84 8.19 30.37 -19.70
C SER A 84 9.51 31.15 -19.80
N GLY A 85 9.92 31.54 -21.01
CA GLY A 85 11.15 32.29 -21.28
C GLY A 85 12.15 31.59 -22.19
N TYR A 86 11.97 30.30 -22.46
CA TYR A 86 12.77 29.57 -23.45
C TYR A 86 12.07 29.50 -24.81
N ASP A 87 12.79 29.85 -25.89
CA ASP A 87 12.32 29.61 -27.27
C ASP A 87 12.37 28.09 -27.54
N PRO A 88 11.24 27.45 -27.88
CA PRO A 88 11.19 26.01 -28.19
C PRO A 88 12.21 25.59 -29.25
N ARG A 89 12.49 26.45 -30.24
CA ARG A 89 13.44 26.14 -31.32
C ARG A 89 14.87 26.05 -30.82
N SER A 90 15.24 26.87 -29.82
CA SER A 90 16.56 26.79 -29.20
C SER A 90 16.72 25.49 -28.41
N LEU A 91 15.64 25.03 -27.77
CA LEU A 91 15.64 23.77 -27.04
C LEU A 91 15.75 22.57 -28.01
N ASP A 92 15.12 22.62 -29.18
CA ASP A 92 15.25 21.55 -30.17
C ASP A 92 16.68 21.39 -30.68
N VAL A 93 17.45 22.48 -30.78
CA VAL A 93 18.89 22.43 -31.09
C VAL A 93 19.68 21.81 -29.94
N ILE A 94 19.44 22.24 -28.70
CA ILE A 94 20.16 21.74 -27.51
C ILE A 94 19.90 20.25 -27.29
N PHE A 95 18.65 19.80 -27.49
CA PHE A 95 18.25 18.41 -27.30
C PHE A 95 18.35 17.56 -28.58
N GLY A 96 18.88 18.11 -29.67
CA GLY A 96 19.09 17.37 -30.92
C GLY A 96 17.81 16.85 -31.57
N ARG A 97 16.68 17.55 -31.40
CA ARG A 97 15.36 17.17 -31.95
C ARG A 97 15.12 17.65 -33.38
N THR A 98 15.95 18.58 -33.87
CA THR A 98 16.01 18.96 -35.28
C THR A 98 16.79 17.92 -36.06
N GLN A 99 16.10 17.10 -36.88
CA GLN A 99 16.68 16.44 -38.06
C GLN A 99 16.64 17.40 -39.25
#